data_AF-A0A524P0Y8-F1
#
_entry.id   AF-A0A524P0Y8-F1
#
_cell.length_a   1.000
_cell.length_b   1.000
_cell.length_c   1.000
_cell.angle_alpha   90.00
_cell.angle_beta   90.00
_cell.angle_gamma   90.00
#
_symmetry.space_group_name_H-M   'P 1'
#
loop_
_entity.id
_entity.type
_entity.pdbx_description
1 polymer ?
#
loop_
_entity_poly.entity_id
_entity_poly.type
_entity_poly.pdbx_seq_one_letter_code
_entity_poly.pdbx_strand_id
1 'polypeptide(L)'
;MKPFLEISIISYSDPNLYLDAFFQRAKENLLDYGPIPPERIEITDVPSIYLEYQSLEDFEALYEKDFRVYTFLLDQILQSPNSETILNQNLQKLSADSLTNTNSNKSVDDENYLVLRYKSNYLDPMKKNYNLVHRMNRFLGVQIINEELQDGFIRFVKTKADYESMFVGNDEVEKWIQFFEVLQLDITHPTIVKFLEIIKSYLN
;
A
#
# COMPACT_ATOMS: atom_id res chain seq x y z
N MET A 1 -8.57 -25.91 -5.12
CA MET A 1 -7.20 -25.44 -4.86
C MET A 1 -7.32 -24.35 -3.82
N LYS A 2 -6.48 -24.34 -2.78
CA LYS A 2 -6.56 -23.28 -1.75
C LYS A 2 -6.07 -21.95 -2.31
N PRO A 3 -6.68 -20.81 -1.94
CA PRO A 3 -6.19 -19.51 -2.37
C PRO A 3 -4.81 -19.22 -1.79
N PHE A 4 -3.96 -18.57 -2.58
CA PHE A 4 -2.65 -18.15 -2.12
C PHE A 4 -2.29 -16.74 -2.57
N LEU A 5 -1.35 -16.15 -1.84
CA LEU A 5 -0.58 -14.99 -2.27
C LEU A 5 0.90 -15.31 -2.16
N GLU A 6 1.65 -15.08 -3.22
CA GLU A 6 3.10 -15.14 -3.24
C GLU A 6 3.64 -13.74 -3.53
N ILE A 7 4.53 -13.23 -2.68
CA ILE A 7 5.18 -11.93 -2.86
C ILE A 7 6.68 -12.19 -3.01
N SER A 8 7.25 -11.85 -4.15
CA SER A 8 8.68 -12.05 -4.46
C SER A 8 9.38 -10.73 -4.76
N ILE A 9 10.66 -10.63 -4.43
CA ILE A 9 11.51 -9.50 -4.83
C ILE A 9 12.09 -9.79 -6.21
N ILE A 10 11.83 -8.90 -7.17
CA ILE A 10 12.40 -8.95 -8.52
C ILE A 10 13.72 -8.20 -8.58
N SER A 11 13.76 -7.00 -7.99
CA SER A 11 14.96 -6.17 -7.89
C SER A 11 14.84 -5.17 -6.75
N TYR A 12 15.98 -4.68 -6.27
CA TYR A 12 16.05 -3.65 -5.23
C TYR A 12 17.36 -2.87 -5.40
N SER A 13 17.36 -1.59 -5.03
CA SER A 13 18.53 -0.70 -5.21
C SER A 13 19.37 -0.53 -3.96
N ASP A 14 18.85 -0.84 -2.75
CA ASP A 14 19.58 -0.69 -1.49
C ASP A 14 20.46 -1.93 -1.22
N PRO A 15 21.81 -1.83 -1.30
CA PRO A 15 22.70 -2.95 -1.03
C PRO A 15 22.67 -3.41 0.44
N ASN A 16 22.09 -2.62 1.35
CA ASN A 16 21.92 -2.95 2.76
C ASN A 16 20.55 -3.57 3.06
N LEU A 17 19.72 -3.82 2.05
CA LEU A 17 18.45 -4.50 2.25
C LEU A 17 18.71 -5.98 2.60
N TYR A 18 18.60 -6.31 3.89
CA TYR A 18 18.65 -7.68 4.37
C TYR A 18 17.35 -8.39 4.02
N LEU A 19 17.39 -9.31 3.05
CA LEU A 19 16.21 -10.01 2.52
C LEU A 19 15.42 -10.75 3.61
N ASP A 20 16.11 -11.42 4.54
CA ASP A 20 15.46 -12.11 5.67
C ASP A 20 14.69 -11.13 6.56
N ALA A 21 15.27 -9.96 6.84
CA ALA A 21 14.60 -8.93 7.62
C ALA A 21 13.40 -8.33 6.88
N PHE A 22 13.50 -8.18 5.54
CA PHE A 22 12.36 -7.77 4.71
C PHE A 22 11.21 -8.76 4.81
N PHE A 23 11.45 -10.06 4.58
CA PHE A 23 10.38 -11.06 4.60
C PHE A 23 9.82 -11.27 6.00
N GLN A 24 10.65 -11.16 7.04
CA GLN A 24 10.19 -11.20 8.41
C GLN A 24 9.27 -10.02 8.72
N ARG A 25 9.64 -8.80 8.32
CA ARG A 25 8.78 -7.61 8.48
C ARG A 25 7.50 -7.70 7.65
N ALA A 26 7.59 -8.22 6.41
CA ALA A 26 6.42 -8.43 5.57
C ALA A 26 5.46 -9.44 6.18
N LYS A 27 5.98 -10.54 6.75
CA LYS A 27 5.21 -11.53 7.49
C LYS A 27 4.51 -10.92 8.69
N GLU A 28 5.24 -10.21 9.54
CA GLU A 28 4.69 -9.53 10.73
C GLU A 28 3.59 -8.55 10.32
N ASN A 29 3.85 -7.71 9.32
CA ASN A 29 2.86 -6.77 8.82
C ASN A 29 1.62 -7.46 8.26
N LEU A 30 1.75 -8.58 7.56
CA LEU A 30 0.58 -9.32 7.03
C LEU A 30 -0.24 -10.00 8.12
N LEU A 31 0.43 -10.49 9.18
CA LEU A 31 -0.22 -11.08 10.34
C LEU A 31 -0.94 -10.03 11.20
N ASP A 32 -0.36 -8.85 11.33
CA ASP A 32 -0.96 -7.73 12.07
C ASP A 32 -2.08 -7.06 11.25
N TYR A 33 -1.93 -6.99 9.93
CA TYR A 33 -2.86 -6.28 9.05
C TYR A 33 -4.08 -7.11 8.65
N GLY A 34 -3.90 -8.42 8.44
CA GLY A 34 -4.93 -9.31 7.93
C GLY A 34 -5.97 -9.66 9.00
N PRO A 35 -7.28 -9.55 8.71
CA PRO A 35 -8.32 -9.90 9.68
C PRO A 35 -8.33 -11.40 10.02
N ILE A 36 -7.77 -12.23 9.12
CA ILE A 36 -7.70 -13.69 9.26
C ILE A 36 -6.28 -14.13 8.91
N PRO A 37 -5.58 -14.83 9.82
CA PRO A 37 -4.23 -15.31 9.55
C PRO A 37 -4.25 -16.40 8.46
N PRO A 38 -3.24 -16.42 7.57
CA PRO A 38 -3.05 -17.52 6.62
C PRO A 38 -2.89 -18.87 7.35
N GLU A 39 -3.36 -19.94 6.71
CA GLU A 39 -3.14 -21.32 7.18
C GLU A 39 -1.66 -21.69 7.15
N ARG A 40 -0.94 -21.23 6.13
CA ARG A 40 0.48 -21.50 5.93
C ARG A 40 1.17 -20.22 5.51
N ILE A 41 2.33 -19.98 6.12
CA ILE A 41 3.26 -18.93 5.73
C ILE A 41 4.63 -19.54 5.58
N GLU A 42 5.27 -19.33 4.43
CA GLU A 42 6.59 -19.86 4.12
C GLU A 42 7.44 -18.81 3.43
N ILE A 43 8.68 -18.63 3.90
CA ILE A 43 9.71 -17.87 3.20
C ILE A 43 10.48 -18.88 2.36
N THR A 44 10.53 -18.69 1.04
CA THR A 44 11.14 -19.66 0.12
C THR A 44 12.58 -19.30 -0.25
N ASP A 45 13.28 -20.23 -0.91
CA ASP A 45 14.69 -20.05 -1.35
C ASP A 45 14.86 -19.00 -2.45
N VAL A 46 13.81 -18.78 -3.25
CA VAL A 46 13.69 -17.58 -4.09
C VAL A 46 13.16 -16.51 -3.15
N PRO A 47 13.74 -15.29 -3.06
CA PRO A 47 13.32 -14.29 -2.08
C PRO A 47 11.84 -13.97 -2.26
N SER A 48 11.01 -14.69 -1.52
CA SER A 48 9.57 -14.66 -1.60
C SER A 48 8.95 -15.16 -0.31
N ILE A 49 7.75 -14.65 -0.04
CA ILE A 49 6.87 -15.12 1.00
C ILE A 49 5.60 -15.67 0.34
N TYR A 50 5.26 -16.91 0.68
CA TYR A 50 4.06 -17.61 0.23
C TYR A 50 3.08 -17.71 1.39
N LEU A 51 1.82 -17.33 1.13
CA LEU A 51 0.73 -17.30 2.08
C LEU A 51 -0.42 -18.12 1.50
N GLU A 52 -0.84 -19.18 2.20
CA GLU A 52 -2.00 -20.00 1.83
C GLU A 52 -3.16 -19.76 2.79
N TYR A 53 -4.36 -19.63 2.26
CA TYR A 53 -5.58 -19.38 3.04
C TYR A 53 -6.50 -20.60 3.02
N GLN A 54 -7.25 -20.81 4.11
CA GLN A 54 -8.17 -21.94 4.23
C GLN A 54 -9.27 -21.88 3.16
N SER A 55 -9.80 -20.68 2.92
CA SER A 55 -10.91 -20.44 2.00
C SER A 55 -10.72 -19.15 1.19
N LEU A 56 -11.52 -19.01 0.12
CA LEU A 56 -11.57 -17.79 -0.68
C LEU A 56 -12.10 -16.60 0.12
N GLU A 57 -13.02 -16.84 1.05
CA GLU A 57 -13.57 -15.82 1.93
C GLU A 57 -12.47 -15.22 2.82
N ASP A 58 -11.60 -16.05 3.38
CA ASP A 58 -10.47 -15.58 4.20
C ASP A 58 -9.48 -14.74 3.37
N PHE A 59 -9.24 -15.16 2.12
CA PHE A 59 -8.39 -14.43 1.19
C PHE A 59 -8.99 -13.08 0.80
N GLU A 60 -10.30 -13.03 0.54
CA GLU A 60 -11.04 -11.82 0.17
C GLU A 60 -11.11 -10.81 1.32
N ALA A 61 -11.18 -11.28 2.58
CA ALA A 61 -11.24 -10.42 3.76
C ALA A 61 -10.04 -9.46 3.86
N LEU A 62 -8.85 -9.87 3.40
CA LEU A 62 -7.66 -9.01 3.32
C LEU A 62 -7.92 -7.77 2.44
N TYR A 63 -8.54 -7.97 1.28
CA TYR A 63 -8.81 -6.92 0.30
C TYR A 63 -10.05 -6.10 0.67
N GLU A 64 -11.00 -6.68 1.41
CA GLU A 64 -12.20 -5.96 1.80
C GLU A 64 -11.91 -4.83 2.80
N LYS A 65 -10.93 -5.01 3.71
CA LYS A 65 -10.47 -3.95 4.62
C LYS A 65 -10.00 -2.71 3.84
N ASP A 66 -9.04 -2.88 2.94
CA ASP A 66 -8.52 -1.82 2.06
C ASP A 66 -9.64 -1.11 1.31
N PHE A 67 -10.54 -1.91 0.71
CA PHE A 67 -11.65 -1.38 -0.08
C PHE A 67 -12.55 -0.47 0.75
N ARG A 68 -12.94 -0.89 1.96
CA ARG A 68 -13.82 -0.12 2.84
C ARG A 68 -13.17 1.16 3.33
N VAL A 69 -11.90 1.09 3.76
CA VAL A 69 -11.14 2.26 4.24
C VAL A 69 -10.99 3.30 3.12
N TYR A 70 -10.52 2.88 1.95
CA TYR A 70 -10.29 3.79 0.83
C TYR A 70 -11.58 4.35 0.22
N THR A 71 -12.64 3.55 0.14
CA THR A 71 -13.94 4.04 -0.32
C THR A 71 -14.51 5.08 0.65
N PHE A 72 -14.45 4.82 1.97
CA PHE A 72 -14.89 5.80 2.95
C PHE A 72 -14.10 7.11 2.84
N LEU A 73 -12.77 7.02 2.74
CA LEU A 73 -11.92 8.21 2.60
C LEU A 73 -12.31 9.03 1.37
N LEU A 74 -12.38 8.39 0.20
CA LEU A 74 -12.71 9.06 -1.06
C LEU A 74 -14.11 9.66 -1.08
N ASP A 75 -15.11 8.93 -0.57
CA ASP A 75 -16.51 9.33 -0.69
C ASP A 75 -16.96 10.28 0.41
N GLN A 76 -16.38 10.20 1.60
CA GLN A 76 -16.88 10.92 2.78
C GLN A 76 -15.95 12.05 3.25
N ILE A 77 -14.63 11.91 3.04
CA ILE A 77 -13.65 12.88 3.54
C ILE A 77 -13.13 13.76 2.38
N LEU A 78 -12.86 13.13 1.25
CA LEU A 78 -12.27 13.78 0.07
C LEU A 78 -13.31 14.34 -0.92
N GLN A 79 -14.58 14.39 -0.53
CA GLN A 79 -15.60 15.20 -1.22
C GLN A 79 -15.85 16.55 -0.53
N SER A 80 -15.10 16.87 0.52
CA SER A 80 -15.20 18.18 1.16
C SER A 80 -14.66 19.29 0.24
N PRO A 81 -15.17 20.54 0.32
CA PRO A 81 -14.74 21.65 -0.56
C PRO A 81 -13.23 21.95 -0.56
N ASN A 82 -12.49 21.49 0.46
CA ASN A 82 -11.05 21.71 0.58
C ASN A 82 -10.20 20.58 -0.04
N SER A 83 -10.81 19.44 -0.36
CA SER A 83 -10.13 18.24 -0.86
C SER A 83 -9.47 18.43 -2.22
N GLU A 84 -10.09 19.19 -3.11
CA GLU A 84 -9.61 19.43 -4.48
C GLU A 84 -8.37 20.34 -4.49
N THR A 85 -8.34 21.34 -3.60
CA THR A 85 -7.18 22.21 -3.39
C THR A 85 -5.98 21.42 -2.85
N ILE A 86 -6.22 20.52 -1.91
CA ILE A 86 -5.20 19.65 -1.30
C ILE A 86 -4.68 18.62 -2.32
N LEU A 87 -5.57 17.99 -3.10
CA LEU A 87 -5.21 17.09 -4.18
C LEU A 87 -4.27 17.81 -5.17
N ASN A 88 -4.62 19.04 -5.56
CA ASN A 88 -3.79 19.83 -6.45
C ASN A 88 -2.45 20.25 -5.82
N GLN A 89 -2.39 20.55 -4.51
CA GLN A 89 -1.14 20.86 -3.81
C GLN A 89 -0.20 19.65 -3.72
N ASN A 90 -0.73 18.46 -3.44
CA ASN A 90 0.08 17.22 -3.41
C ASN A 90 0.55 16.84 -4.83
N LEU A 91 -0.31 16.99 -5.84
CA LEU A 91 0.07 16.82 -7.25
C LEU A 91 1.12 17.86 -7.70
N GLN A 92 1.07 19.08 -7.17
CA GLN A 92 2.07 20.12 -7.43
C GLN A 92 3.41 19.83 -6.74
N LYS A 93 3.42 19.30 -5.51
CA LYS A 93 4.65 18.83 -4.86
C LYS A 93 5.31 17.70 -5.66
N LEU A 94 4.52 16.73 -6.12
CA LEU A 94 4.98 15.63 -6.99
C LEU A 94 5.61 16.13 -8.31
N SER A 95 5.09 17.21 -8.88
CA SER A 95 5.61 17.78 -10.14
C SER A 95 6.78 18.76 -9.91
N ALA A 96 6.86 19.42 -8.76
CA ALA A 96 8.01 20.24 -8.38
C ALA A 96 9.26 19.39 -8.09
N ASP A 97 9.09 18.22 -7.47
CA ASP A 97 10.17 17.26 -7.23
C ASP A 97 10.65 16.58 -8.53
N SER A 98 9.78 16.46 -9.54
CA SER A 98 10.18 15.96 -10.87
C SER A 98 10.83 17.05 -11.74
N LEU A 99 10.44 18.31 -11.60
CA LEU A 99 10.96 19.44 -12.39
C LEU A 99 12.32 19.95 -11.87
N THR A 100 12.63 19.83 -10.58
CA THR A 100 13.95 20.23 -10.05
C THR A 100 15.11 19.32 -10.49
N ASN A 101 14.82 18.19 -11.13
CA ASN A 101 15.82 17.28 -11.72
C ASN A 101 16.06 17.45 -13.24
N THR A 102 15.41 18.40 -13.92
CA THR A 102 15.52 18.52 -15.40
C THR A 102 16.71 19.35 -15.91
N ASN A 103 17.63 19.81 -15.05
CA ASN A 103 18.81 20.59 -15.46
C ASN A 103 20.16 19.94 -15.12
N SER A 104 20.30 18.64 -15.36
CA SER A 104 21.64 18.07 -15.56
C SER A 104 21.62 16.94 -16.59
N ASN A 105 22.51 17.03 -17.57
CA ASN A 105 22.86 15.93 -18.48
C ASN A 105 23.43 14.75 -17.68
N LYS A 106 22.56 13.97 -17.07
CA LYS A 106 22.88 12.71 -16.41
C LYS A 106 21.84 11.68 -16.86
N SER A 107 22.30 10.76 -17.70
CA SER A 107 21.65 9.46 -17.95
C SER A 107 21.74 8.61 -16.67
N VAL A 108 20.99 9.00 -15.64
CA VAL A 108 20.84 8.21 -14.41
C VAL A 108 19.47 7.58 -14.50
N ASP A 109 19.43 6.27 -14.53
CA ASP A 109 18.21 5.48 -14.44
C ASP A 109 17.29 6.03 -13.33
N ASP A 110 16.02 6.19 -13.65
CA ASP A 110 14.90 6.27 -12.69
C ASP A 110 14.71 4.89 -12.01
N GLU A 111 15.80 4.35 -11.45
CA GLU A 111 15.87 3.02 -10.84
C GLU A 111 14.89 2.95 -9.66
N ASN A 112 14.01 1.95 -9.68
CA ASN A 112 13.06 1.74 -8.58
C ASN A 112 13.82 1.27 -7.33
N TYR A 113 13.50 1.83 -6.16
CA TYR A 113 14.02 1.36 -4.88
C TYR A 113 13.75 -0.14 -4.66
N LEU A 114 12.54 -0.59 -4.99
CA LEU A 114 12.12 -1.98 -4.85
C LEU A 114 11.12 -2.35 -5.93
N VAL A 115 11.27 -3.53 -6.53
CA VAL A 115 10.31 -4.14 -7.45
C VAL A 115 9.85 -5.46 -6.87
N LEU A 116 8.54 -5.57 -6.64
CA LEU A 116 7.90 -6.75 -6.09
C LEU A 116 7.00 -7.39 -7.13
N ARG A 117 6.90 -8.72 -7.12
CA ARG A 117 5.89 -9.45 -7.87
C ARG A 117 4.95 -10.13 -6.90
N TYR A 118 3.67 -9.84 -7.05
CA TYR A 118 2.56 -10.48 -6.37
C TYR A 118 1.98 -11.52 -7.33
N LYS A 119 1.84 -12.77 -6.90
CA LYS A 119 1.25 -13.86 -7.69
C LYS A 119 0.15 -14.55 -6.89
N SER A 120 -0.94 -14.90 -7.55
CA SER A 120 -2.06 -15.61 -6.92
C SER A 120 -2.80 -16.49 -7.93
N ASN A 121 -3.46 -17.52 -7.43
CA ASN A 121 -4.44 -18.29 -8.20
C ASN A 121 -5.87 -17.71 -8.14
N TYR A 122 -6.11 -16.64 -7.36
CA TYR A 122 -7.39 -15.93 -7.29
C TYR A 122 -7.16 -14.43 -7.45
N LEU A 123 -7.27 -13.93 -8.69
CA LEU A 123 -6.93 -12.55 -9.03
C LEU A 123 -8.07 -11.56 -8.85
N ASP A 124 -9.33 -12.01 -8.90
CA ASP A 124 -10.49 -11.12 -8.89
C ASP A 124 -10.54 -10.19 -7.65
N PRO A 125 -10.22 -10.65 -6.43
CA PRO A 125 -10.18 -9.78 -5.25
C PRO A 125 -9.11 -8.68 -5.37
N MET A 126 -7.95 -9.02 -5.95
CA MET A 126 -6.86 -8.09 -6.17
C MET A 126 -7.23 -7.04 -7.24
N LYS A 127 -7.84 -7.49 -8.34
CA LYS A 127 -8.25 -6.62 -9.47
C LYS A 127 -9.34 -5.64 -9.05
N LYS A 128 -10.30 -6.07 -8.24
CA LYS A 128 -11.40 -5.23 -7.75
C LYS A 128 -10.91 -3.96 -7.09
N ASN A 129 -9.78 -4.03 -6.38
CA ASN A 129 -9.21 -2.91 -5.67
C ASN A 129 -8.13 -2.15 -6.46
N TYR A 130 -7.69 -2.65 -7.60
CA TYR A 130 -6.53 -2.12 -8.32
C TYR A 130 -6.67 -0.63 -8.67
N ASN A 131 -7.79 -0.25 -9.29
CA ASN A 131 -8.06 1.15 -9.66
C ASN A 131 -8.20 2.06 -8.42
N LEU A 132 -8.78 1.52 -7.35
CA LEU A 132 -8.96 2.23 -6.09
C LEU A 132 -7.60 2.51 -5.43
N VAL A 133 -6.77 1.48 -5.29
CA VAL A 133 -5.40 1.57 -4.76
C VAL A 133 -4.56 2.53 -5.59
N HIS A 134 -4.65 2.47 -6.92
CA HIS A 134 -3.93 3.40 -7.79
C HIS A 134 -4.32 4.87 -7.56
N ARG A 135 -5.63 5.15 -7.45
CA ARG A 135 -6.14 6.49 -7.12
C ARG A 135 -5.66 6.95 -5.74
N MET A 136 -5.65 6.04 -4.78
CA MET A 136 -5.19 6.30 -3.41
C MET A 136 -3.71 6.60 -3.33
N ASN A 137 -2.85 5.81 -3.98
CA ASN A 137 -1.42 6.07 -4.04
C ASN A 137 -1.15 7.47 -4.62
N ARG A 138 -1.82 7.80 -5.72
CA ARG A 138 -1.71 9.14 -6.33
C ARG A 138 -2.19 10.24 -5.39
N PHE A 139 -3.27 10.02 -4.66
CA PHE A 139 -3.81 10.98 -3.69
C PHE A 139 -2.85 11.20 -2.50
N LEU A 140 -2.29 10.12 -1.96
CA LEU A 140 -1.36 10.14 -0.83
C LEU A 140 0.05 10.61 -1.22
N GLY A 141 0.31 10.86 -2.51
CA GLY A 141 1.63 11.25 -3.01
C GLY A 141 2.64 10.10 -3.01
N VAL A 142 2.17 8.87 -2.87
CA VAL A 142 3.01 7.67 -2.82
C VAL A 142 3.35 7.25 -4.25
N GLN A 143 4.64 7.13 -4.54
CA GLN A 143 5.13 6.78 -5.88
C GLN A 143 5.21 5.26 -6.06
N ILE A 144 4.06 4.60 -5.88
CA ILE A 144 3.89 3.16 -6.10
C ILE A 144 3.04 2.93 -7.35
N ILE A 145 3.65 2.31 -8.35
CA ILE A 145 3.00 1.91 -9.59
C ILE A 145 2.75 0.40 -9.52
N ASN A 146 1.53 -0.03 -9.83
CA ASN A 146 1.25 -1.45 -10.04
C ASN A 146 1.04 -1.66 -11.54
N GLU A 147 1.42 -2.83 -12.04
CA GLU A 147 1.14 -3.32 -13.39
C GLU A 147 0.53 -4.72 -13.30
N GLU A 148 -0.56 -4.97 -14.03
CA GLU A 148 -1.23 -6.26 -14.04
C GLU A 148 -0.50 -7.28 -14.92
N LEU A 149 -0.36 -8.50 -14.41
CA LEU A 149 0.12 -9.68 -15.11
C LEU A 149 -1.01 -10.71 -15.26
N GLN A 150 -0.78 -11.73 -16.09
CA GLN A 150 -1.72 -12.84 -16.25
C GLN A 150 -1.99 -13.59 -14.93
N ASP A 151 -0.99 -13.69 -14.05
CA ASP A 151 -1.04 -14.46 -12.81
C ASP A 151 -0.87 -13.60 -11.55
N GLY A 152 -1.01 -12.27 -11.66
CA GLY A 152 -0.74 -11.38 -10.55
C GLY A 152 -0.44 -9.95 -10.95
N PHE A 153 0.49 -9.31 -10.24
CA PHE A 153 0.88 -7.91 -10.45
C PHE A 153 2.38 -7.71 -10.20
N ILE A 154 2.96 -6.72 -10.86
CA ILE A 154 4.26 -6.15 -10.49
C ILE A 154 4.01 -4.82 -9.80
N ARG A 155 4.68 -4.60 -8.67
CA ARG A 155 4.66 -3.35 -7.93
C ARG A 155 6.04 -2.71 -7.99
N PHE A 156 6.10 -1.49 -8.50
CA PHE A 156 7.27 -0.65 -8.57
C PHE A 156 7.20 0.40 -7.45
N VAL A 157 8.15 0.33 -6.53
CA VAL A 157 8.29 1.27 -5.41
C VAL A 157 9.45 2.19 -5.73
N LYS A 158 9.17 3.49 -5.91
CA LYS A 158 10.18 4.43 -6.39
C LYS A 158 11.19 4.82 -5.33
N THR A 159 10.75 5.15 -4.11
CA THR A 159 11.65 5.65 -3.06
C THR A 159 11.70 4.77 -1.83
N LYS A 160 12.73 4.94 -1.01
CA LYS A 160 12.81 4.32 0.32
C LYS A 160 11.65 4.75 1.22
N ALA A 161 11.20 6.00 1.12
CA ALA A 161 10.06 6.49 1.89
C ALA A 161 8.76 5.76 1.50
N ASP A 162 8.54 5.53 0.20
CA ASP A 162 7.41 4.73 -0.28
C ASP A 162 7.50 3.29 0.25
N TYR A 163 8.68 2.69 0.25
CA TYR A 163 8.92 1.38 0.83
C TYR A 163 8.55 1.32 2.32
N GLU A 164 9.01 2.29 3.12
CA GLU A 164 8.68 2.34 4.54
C GLU A 164 7.18 2.54 4.78
N SER A 165 6.50 3.30 3.90
CA SER A 165 5.06 3.53 3.96
C SER A 165 4.22 2.27 3.70
N MET A 166 4.78 1.26 3.05
CA MET A 166 4.08 -0.01 2.81
C MET A 166 3.84 -0.82 4.09
N PHE A 167 4.59 -0.54 5.15
CA PHE A 167 4.47 -1.23 6.44
C PHE A 167 3.71 -0.33 7.42
N VAL A 168 2.40 -0.37 7.29
CA VAL A 168 1.45 0.28 8.19
C VAL A 168 1.22 -0.68 9.36
N GLY A 169 2.17 -0.72 10.31
CA GLY A 169 2.07 -1.58 11.48
C GLY A 169 0.91 -1.19 12.42
N ASN A 170 1.00 -1.60 13.69
CA ASN A 170 0.00 -1.34 14.74
C ASN A 170 -0.32 0.15 15.03
N ASP A 171 0.33 1.08 14.33
CA ASP A 171 0.18 2.53 14.43
C ASP A 171 -0.72 3.13 13.33
N GLU A 172 -1.49 2.31 12.59
CA GLU A 172 -2.34 2.74 11.47
C GLU A 172 -3.22 3.96 11.82
N VAL A 173 -3.86 3.97 12.99
CA VAL A 173 -4.68 5.10 13.47
C VAL A 173 -3.86 6.38 13.63
N GLU A 174 -2.67 6.29 14.21
CA GLU A 174 -1.80 7.43 14.45
C GLU A 174 -1.30 8.02 13.12
N LYS A 175 -0.95 7.16 12.16
CA LYS A 175 -0.58 7.57 10.80
C LYS A 175 -1.71 8.32 10.09
N TRP A 176 -2.96 7.88 10.26
CA TRP A 176 -4.11 8.61 9.71
C TRP A 176 -4.37 9.94 10.41
N ILE A 177 -4.17 10.03 11.73
CA ILE A 177 -4.23 11.31 12.46
C ILE A 177 -3.18 12.28 11.91
N GLN A 178 -1.92 11.85 11.83
CA GLN A 178 -0.83 12.67 11.27
C GLN A 178 -1.15 13.10 9.83
N PHE A 179 -1.70 12.21 9.03
CA PHE A 179 -2.15 12.54 7.68
C PHE A 179 -3.21 13.66 7.68
N PHE A 180 -4.25 13.54 8.50
CA PHE A 180 -5.29 14.57 8.60
C PHE A 180 -4.76 15.90 9.16
N GLU A 181 -3.80 15.87 10.07
CA GLU A 181 -3.12 17.07 10.58
C GLU A 181 -2.29 17.77 9.49
N VAL A 182 -1.55 17.02 8.67
CA VAL A 182 -0.85 17.55 7.49
C VAL A 182 -1.83 18.18 6.50
N LEU A 183 -3.02 17.61 6.37
CA LEU A 183 -4.11 18.16 5.56
C LEU A 183 -4.84 19.34 6.23
N GLN A 184 -4.45 19.73 7.45
CA GLN A 184 -5.10 20.78 8.24
C GLN A 184 -6.61 20.51 8.44
N LEU A 185 -6.99 19.24 8.51
CA LEU A 185 -8.36 18.84 8.81
C LEU A 185 -8.58 18.79 10.33
N ASP A 186 -9.77 19.19 10.76
CA ASP A 186 -10.16 19.06 12.16
C ASP A 186 -10.36 17.59 12.52
N ILE A 187 -9.40 17.01 13.24
CA ILE A 187 -9.43 15.60 13.68
C ILE A 187 -10.62 15.28 14.59
N THR A 188 -11.25 16.29 15.18
CA THR A 188 -12.45 16.13 16.02
C THR A 188 -13.75 16.12 15.22
N HIS A 189 -13.68 16.38 13.90
CA HIS A 189 -14.84 16.35 13.02
C HIS A 189 -15.51 14.96 13.04
N PRO A 190 -16.85 14.86 13.17
CA PRO A 190 -17.55 13.58 13.33
C PRO A 190 -17.23 12.53 12.26
N THR A 191 -17.05 12.95 10.99
CA THR A 191 -16.66 12.06 9.89
C THR A 191 -15.27 11.47 10.06
N ILE A 192 -14.30 12.25 10.55
CA ILE A 192 -12.92 11.80 10.78
C ILE A 192 -12.89 10.88 11.99
N VAL A 193 -13.59 11.24 13.08
CA VAL A 193 -13.74 10.37 14.25
C VAL A 193 -14.32 9.01 13.83
N LYS A 194 -15.41 9.00 13.05
CA LYS A 194 -16.01 7.77 12.53
C LYS A 194 -15.05 6.95 11.65
N PHE A 195 -14.24 7.61 10.82
CA PHE A 195 -13.22 6.93 10.02
C PHE A 195 -12.16 6.26 10.91
N LEU A 196 -11.64 6.97 11.91
CA LEU A 196 -10.66 6.42 12.84
C LEU A 196 -11.24 5.28 13.68
N GLU A 197 -12.53 5.32 14.02
CA GLU A 197 -13.24 4.21 14.67
C GLU A 197 -13.34 2.97 13.76
N ILE A 198 -13.63 3.17 12.46
CA ILE A 198 -13.63 2.08 11.47
C ILE A 198 -12.26 1.43 11.41
N ILE A 199 -11.19 2.21 11.34
CA ILE A 199 -9.81 1.68 11.34
C ILE A 199 -9.51 0.91 12.63
N LYS A 200 -9.84 1.48 13.79
CA LYS A 200 -9.67 0.81 15.09
C LYS A 200 -10.41 -0.53 15.17
N SER A 201 -11.59 -0.63 14.56
CA SER A 201 -12.35 -1.88 14.54
C SER A 201 -11.69 -3.01 13.76
N TYR A 202 -10.72 -2.70 12.89
CA TYR A 202 -9.95 -3.69 12.14
C TYR A 202 -8.61 -4.06 12.79
N LEU A 203 -8.28 -3.46 13.94
CA LEU A 203 -7.04 -3.73 14.69
C LEU A 203 -7.28 -4.55 15.97
N ASN A 204 -8.54 -4.87 16.31
CA ASN A 204 -8.95 -5.62 17.50
C ASN A 204 -9.78 -6.84 17.10
#